data_AF-A0A128EV08-F1
#
_entry.id   AF-A0A128EV08-F1
#
_cell.length_a   1.000
_cell.length_b   1.000
_cell.length_c   1.000
_cell.angle_alpha   90.00
_cell.angle_beta   90.00
_cell.angle_gamma   90.00
#
_symmetry.space_group_name_H-M   'P 1'
#
loop_
_entity.id
_entity.type
_entity.pdbx_description
1 polymer ?
#
loop_
_entity_poly.entity_id
_entity_poly.type
_entity_poly.pdbx_seq_one_letter_code
_entity_poly.pdbx_strand_id
1 'polypeptide(L)'
;MREIDGEMNLLLFKHPLAGIQLVKGTVEPFDISYESAAKRELTEESGISYVLNTTYLGSWESGYQDQFWHFVLCQVGETLPKTWCFYTQDDGGHEFQFFWHRLGDPIPNDCHKLFCDAIQKVQELIR
;
A
#
# COMPACT_ATOMS: atom_id res chain seq x y z
N MET A 1 -1.29 6.48 -3.41
CA MET A 1 -0.45 7.04 -4.49
C MET A 1 -0.66 8.54 -4.55
N ARG A 2 0.40 9.30 -4.88
CA ARG A 2 0.30 10.73 -5.16
C ARG A 2 1.24 11.14 -6.29
N GLU A 3 0.97 12.27 -6.92
CA GLU A 3 1.91 12.91 -7.84
C GLU A 3 2.90 13.77 -7.05
N ILE A 4 4.18 13.74 -7.43
CA ILE A 4 5.23 14.62 -6.91
C ILE A 4 6.06 15.05 -8.12
N ASP A 5 6.12 16.35 -8.41
CA ASP A 5 6.89 16.91 -9.53
C ASP A 5 6.57 16.24 -10.90
N GLY A 6 5.29 15.91 -11.14
CA GLY A 6 4.83 15.24 -12.37
C GLY A 6 5.02 13.72 -12.39
N GLU A 7 5.52 13.15 -11.29
CA GLU A 7 5.84 11.73 -11.19
C GLU A 7 4.92 11.02 -10.19
N MET A 8 4.43 9.85 -10.58
CA MET A 8 3.56 9.06 -9.73
C MET A 8 4.37 8.30 -8.68
N ASN A 9 3.93 8.39 -7.43
CA ASN A 9 4.63 7.83 -6.28
C ASN A 9 3.71 6.92 -5.46
N LEU A 10 4.15 5.68 -5.29
CA LEU A 10 3.53 4.65 -4.45
C LEU A 10 3.85 4.92 -2.97
N LEU A 11 2.88 4.70 -2.10
CA LEU A 11 3.12 4.74 -0.66
C LEU A 11 3.61 3.37 -0.21
N LEU A 12 4.79 3.32 0.40
CA LEU A 12 5.33 2.13 1.02
C LEU A 12 5.66 2.44 2.49
N PHE A 13 5.82 1.40 3.29
CA PHE A 13 6.37 1.54 4.64
C PHE A 13 7.42 0.48 4.92
N LYS A 14 8.32 0.79 5.86
CA LYS A 14 9.24 -0.19 6.45
C LYS A 14 8.63 -0.75 7.73
N HIS A 15 8.34 -2.05 7.70
CA HIS A 15 7.97 -2.83 8.88
C HIS A 15 9.21 -3.11 9.74
N PRO A 16 9.14 -2.99 11.07
CA PRO A 16 10.30 -3.21 11.95
C PRO A 16 10.88 -4.62 11.85
N LEU A 17 10.05 -5.61 11.50
CA LEU A 17 10.41 -7.04 11.51
C LEU A 17 10.34 -7.73 10.14
N ALA A 18 9.75 -7.09 9.13
CA ALA A 18 9.36 -7.77 7.88
C ALA A 18 9.73 -7.00 6.60
N GLY A 19 10.57 -5.97 6.75
CA GLY A 19 11.04 -5.17 5.62
C GLY A 19 9.95 -4.28 5.04
N ILE A 20 10.13 -3.88 3.78
CA ILE A 20 9.32 -2.91 3.08
C ILE A 20 8.07 -3.56 2.49
N GLN A 21 6.93 -2.90 2.69
CA GLN A 21 5.61 -3.41 2.30
C GLN A 21 4.74 -2.29 1.71
N LEU A 22 3.68 -2.73 1.04
CA LEU A 22 2.48 -1.96 0.72
C LEU A 22 1.55 -1.94 1.94
N VAL A 23 0.71 -0.91 2.04
CA VAL A 23 -0.47 -0.96 2.94
C VAL A 23 -1.40 -2.06 2.46
N LYS A 24 -1.77 -2.97 3.36
CA LYS A 24 -2.52 -4.18 3.04
C LYS A 24 -3.15 -4.80 4.28
N GLY A 25 -4.36 -5.33 4.09
CA GLY A 25 -4.96 -6.23 5.06
C GLY A 25 -6.10 -7.05 4.46
N THR A 26 -6.89 -7.65 5.34
CA THR A 26 -7.88 -8.65 4.95
C THR A 26 -9.16 -7.95 4.50
N VAL A 27 -9.77 -8.43 3.41
CA VAL A 27 -11.12 -8.01 3.04
C VAL A 27 -12.10 -8.63 4.01
N GLU A 28 -12.79 -7.81 4.80
CA GLU A 28 -13.67 -8.26 5.87
C GLU A 28 -15.10 -8.48 5.35
N PRO A 29 -15.91 -9.36 5.99
CA PRO A 29 -17.29 -9.61 5.55
C PRO A 29 -18.21 -8.39 5.55
N PHE A 30 -17.85 -7.33 6.28
CA PHE A 30 -18.59 -6.07 6.34
C PHE A 30 -18.10 -5.02 5.33
N ASP A 31 -17.00 -5.29 4.62
CA ASP A 31 -16.55 -4.42 3.54
C ASP A 31 -17.53 -4.49 2.37
N ILE A 32 -18.01 -3.33 1.93
CA ILE A 32 -19.00 -3.22 0.86
C ILE A 32 -18.35 -3.31 -0.54
N SER A 33 -17.04 -3.10 -0.64
CA SER A 33 -16.24 -3.28 -1.86
C SER A 33 -14.75 -3.42 -1.55
N TYR A 34 -13.94 -3.80 -2.54
CA TYR A 34 -12.47 -3.80 -2.38
C TYR A 34 -11.93 -2.41 -2.09
N GLU A 35 -12.55 -1.36 -2.65
CA GLU A 35 -12.19 0.02 -2.38
C GLU A 35 -12.54 0.44 -0.95
N SER A 36 -13.63 -0.05 -0.36
CA SER A 36 -13.92 0.21 1.05
C SER A 36 -12.90 -0.45 1.96
N ALA A 37 -12.56 -1.72 1.68
CA ALA A 37 -11.52 -2.44 2.40
C ALA A 37 -10.17 -1.70 2.31
N ALA A 38 -9.74 -1.32 1.11
CA ALA A 38 -8.48 -0.61 0.91
C ALA A 38 -8.43 0.75 1.62
N LYS A 39 -9.54 1.49 1.70
CA LYS A 39 -9.62 2.75 2.46
C LYS A 39 -9.52 2.52 3.97
N ARG A 40 -10.18 1.48 4.48
CA ARG A 40 -10.13 1.10 5.89
C ARG A 40 -8.70 0.74 6.29
N GLU A 41 -8.09 -0.21 5.59
CA GLU A 41 -6.69 -0.63 5.81
C GLU A 41 -5.70 0.53 5.67
N LEU A 42 -5.91 1.41 4.68
CA LEU A 42 -5.10 2.63 4.55
C LEU A 42 -5.20 3.53 5.79
N THR A 43 -6.39 3.65 6.37
CA THR A 43 -6.58 4.45 7.59
C THR A 43 -5.94 3.77 8.79
N GLU A 44 -6.15 2.45 8.95
CA GLU A 44 -5.72 1.67 10.09
C GLU A 44 -4.19 1.52 10.15
N GLU A 45 -3.51 1.28 9.02
CA GLU A 45 -2.05 1.09 9.01
C GLU A 45 -1.26 2.39 8.86
N SER A 46 -1.83 3.46 8.29
CA SER A 46 -1.06 4.69 7.94
C SER A 46 -1.59 5.99 8.53
N GLY A 47 -2.81 5.99 9.08
CA GLY A 47 -3.50 7.20 9.54
C GLY A 47 -4.07 8.07 8.41
N ILE A 48 -3.93 7.67 7.14
CA ILE A 48 -4.48 8.42 6.01
C ILE A 48 -5.96 8.07 5.84
N SER A 49 -6.84 8.95 6.31
CA SER A 49 -8.30 8.79 6.19
C SER A 49 -8.91 9.52 4.99
N TYR A 50 -8.20 10.48 4.40
CA TYR A 50 -8.69 11.27 3.27
C TYR A 50 -8.05 10.85 1.95
N VAL A 51 -8.87 10.25 1.08
CA VAL A 51 -8.52 9.89 -0.30
C VAL A 51 -9.40 10.67 -1.27
N LEU A 52 -8.80 11.23 -2.31
CA LEU A 52 -9.48 12.00 -3.36
C LEU A 52 -10.31 11.10 -4.27
N ASN A 53 -9.75 9.95 -4.64
CA ASN A 53 -10.38 8.99 -5.53
C ASN A 53 -9.87 7.57 -5.23
N THR A 54 -10.68 6.58 -5.59
CA THR A 54 -10.30 5.17 -5.60
C THR A 54 -10.58 4.52 -6.94
N THR A 55 -9.69 3.63 -7.38
CA THR A 55 -9.85 2.87 -8.61
C THR A 55 -9.38 1.44 -8.39
N TYR A 56 -10.26 0.47 -8.59
CA TYR A 56 -9.86 -0.93 -8.59
C TYR A 56 -8.98 -1.23 -9.82
N LEU A 57 -7.80 -1.80 -9.58
CA LEU A 57 -6.80 -2.08 -10.61
C LEU A 57 -6.85 -3.51 -11.11
N GLY A 58 -7.25 -4.45 -10.25
CA GLY A 58 -7.28 -5.88 -10.59
C GLY A 58 -6.85 -6.76 -9.43
N SER A 59 -6.80 -8.05 -9.70
CA SER A 59 -6.42 -9.06 -8.72
C SER A 59 -5.16 -9.82 -9.13
N TRP A 60 -4.55 -10.50 -8.16
CA TRP A 60 -3.35 -11.30 -8.36
C TRP A 60 -3.32 -12.50 -7.41
N GLU A 61 -3.19 -13.70 -7.99
CA GLU A 61 -2.83 -14.91 -7.26
C GLU A 61 -1.33 -14.87 -6.96
N SER A 62 -0.98 -14.66 -5.68
CA SER A 62 0.42 -14.45 -5.29
C SER A 62 1.28 -15.71 -5.39
N GLY A 63 0.65 -16.90 -5.42
CA GLY A 63 1.33 -18.18 -5.30
C GLY A 63 1.99 -18.40 -3.93
N TYR A 64 1.74 -17.52 -2.96
CA TYR A 64 2.26 -17.60 -1.60
C TYR A 64 1.12 -17.83 -0.62
N GLN A 65 1.13 -18.97 0.07
CA GLN A 65 0.13 -19.34 1.08
C GLN A 65 -1.32 -19.14 0.60
N ASP A 66 -1.59 -19.45 -0.67
CA ASP A 66 -2.89 -19.29 -1.33
C ASP A 66 -3.50 -17.88 -1.23
N GLN A 67 -2.67 -16.84 -1.04
CA GLN A 67 -3.15 -15.47 -0.92
C GLN A 67 -3.58 -14.91 -2.27
N PHE A 68 -4.83 -14.43 -2.32
CA PHE A 68 -5.43 -13.72 -3.44
C PHE A 68 -5.50 -12.23 -3.12
N TRP A 69 -4.78 -11.41 -3.89
CA TRP A 69 -4.65 -9.97 -3.65
C TRP A 69 -5.59 -9.19 -4.56
N HIS A 70 -6.18 -8.13 -4.03
CA HIS A 70 -6.96 -7.14 -4.77
C HIS A 70 -6.29 -5.78 -4.64
N PHE A 71 -5.91 -5.18 -5.77
CA PHE A 71 -5.23 -3.90 -5.79
C PHE A 71 -6.22 -2.77 -6.03
N VAL A 72 -6.20 -1.80 -5.13
CA VAL A 72 -6.95 -0.55 -5.25
C VAL A 72 -5.99 0.62 -5.20
N LEU A 73 -6.07 1.46 -6.23
CA LEU A 73 -5.39 2.74 -6.27
C LEU A 73 -6.15 3.73 -5.40
N CYS A 74 -5.54 4.15 -4.29
CA CYS A 74 -6.02 5.26 -3.47
C CYS A 74 -5.23 6.53 -3.79
N GLN A 75 -5.86 7.52 -4.43
CA GLN A 75 -5.23 8.82 -4.70
C GLN A 75 -5.38 9.71 -3.47
N VAL A 76 -4.26 10.24 -2.96
CA VAL A 76 -4.25 11.13 -1.79
C VAL A 76 -3.93 12.56 -2.22
N GLY A 77 -4.38 13.54 -1.44
CA GLY A 77 -4.07 14.96 -1.68
C GLY A 77 -2.61 15.32 -1.40
N GLU A 78 -2.22 16.51 -1.85
CA GLU A 78 -0.82 16.98 -1.86
C GLU A 78 -0.22 17.32 -0.47
N THR A 79 -0.98 17.19 0.62
CA THR A 79 -0.58 17.69 1.95
C THR A 79 0.13 16.68 2.85
N LEU A 80 0.49 15.49 2.37
CA LEU A 80 1.18 14.49 3.19
C LEU A 80 2.70 14.73 3.29
N PRO A 81 3.34 14.40 4.43
CA PRO A 81 4.79 14.48 4.56
C PRO A 81 5.55 13.62 3.53
N LYS A 82 6.83 13.93 3.30
CA LYS A 82 7.72 13.05 2.51
C LYS A 82 7.96 11.71 3.19
N THR A 83 8.01 11.71 4.52
CA THR A 83 8.13 10.53 5.37
C THR A 83 7.45 10.80 6.70
N TRP A 84 6.87 9.79 7.33
CA TRP A 84 6.35 9.87 8.69
C TRP A 84 6.38 8.49 9.35
N CYS A 85 6.28 8.47 10.68
CA CYS A 85 6.02 7.24 11.43
C CYS A 85 4.55 7.21 11.84
N PHE A 86 3.97 6.02 11.86
CA PHE A 86 2.62 5.79 12.37
C PHE A 86 2.59 4.51 13.19
N TYR A 87 2.04 4.60 14.41
CA TYR A 87 1.80 3.43 15.24
C TYR A 87 0.42 2.87 14.90
N THR A 88 0.40 1.68 14.29
CA THR A 88 -0.84 0.93 14.06
C THR A 88 -1.10 -0.05 15.21
N GLN A 89 -2.37 -0.33 15.48
CA GLN A 89 -2.77 -1.44 16.36
C GLN A 89 -2.81 -2.77 15.61
N ASP A 90 -2.78 -2.73 14.28
CA ASP A 90 -2.71 -3.91 13.44
C ASP A 90 -1.35 -4.60 13.57
N ASP A 91 -1.31 -5.86 13.16
CA ASP A 91 -0.12 -6.72 13.21
C ASP A 91 0.53 -6.81 14.62
N GLY A 92 -0.28 -6.66 15.67
CA GLY A 92 0.20 -6.79 17.06
C GLY A 92 0.84 -5.52 17.64
N GLY A 93 0.67 -4.36 16.99
CA GLY A 93 1.11 -3.08 17.54
C GLY A 93 2.53 -2.71 17.12
N HIS A 94 2.66 -2.05 15.97
CA HIS A 94 3.96 -1.73 15.38
C HIS A 94 4.02 -0.28 14.89
N GLU A 95 5.22 0.30 14.93
CA GLU A 95 5.50 1.58 14.31
C GLU A 95 6.03 1.36 12.89
N PHE A 96 5.28 1.85 11.90
CA PHE A 96 5.61 1.79 10.49
C PHE A 96 6.23 3.10 10.04
N GLN A 97 7.35 3.02 9.32
CA GLN A 97 7.99 4.19 8.72
C GLN A 97 7.57 4.32 7.25
N PHE A 98 6.72 5.29 6.95
CA PHE A 98 6.19 5.54 5.62
C PHE A 98 7.12 6.42 4.77
N PHE A 99 7.16 6.13 3.47
CA PHE A 99 7.87 6.91 2.47
C PHE A 99 7.23 6.75 1.09
N TRP A 100 7.54 7.68 0.19
CA TRP A 100 7.06 7.67 -1.18
C TRP A 100 8.11 7.05 -2.11
N HIS A 101 7.69 6.05 -2.87
CA HIS A 101 8.51 5.35 -3.85
C HIS A 101 8.03 5.67 -5.26
N ARG A 102 8.90 6.26 -6.08
CA ARG A 102 8.55 6.64 -7.46
C ARG A 102 8.25 5.39 -8.28
N LEU A 103 7.16 5.42 -9.06
CA LEU A 103 6.87 4.35 -10.00
C LEU A 103 7.98 4.26 -11.06
N GLY A 104 8.47 3.05 -11.31
CA GLY A 104 9.56 2.79 -12.24
C GLY A 104 10.95 2.77 -11.60
N ASP A 105 11.09 3.21 -10.34
CA ASP A 105 12.33 3.00 -9.60
C ASP A 105 12.53 1.50 -9.28
N PRO A 106 13.78 1.05 -9.06
CA PRO A 106 14.05 -0.30 -8.62
C PRO A 106 13.33 -0.65 -7.31
N ILE A 107 12.77 -1.86 -7.24
CA ILE A 107 12.12 -2.37 -6.04
C ILE A 107 13.13 -2.36 -4.88
N PRO A 108 12.75 -1.91 -3.67
CA PRO A 108 13.67 -1.87 -2.54
C PRO A 108 14.26 -3.24 -2.19
N ASN A 109 15.55 -3.30 -1.80
CA ASN A 109 16.23 -4.56 -1.48
C ASN A 109 15.82 -5.18 -0.13
N ASP A 110 15.33 -4.35 0.81
CA ASP A 110 14.88 -4.78 2.15
C ASP A 110 13.40 -5.15 2.12
N CYS A 111 12.99 -5.97 1.16
CA CYS A 111 11.60 -6.31 0.89
C CYS A 111 11.46 -7.83 0.74
N HIS A 112 10.49 -8.43 1.45
CA HIS A 112 10.20 -9.85 1.30
C HIS A 112 9.67 -10.14 -0.11
N LYS A 113 10.01 -11.30 -0.67
CA LYS A 113 9.70 -11.67 -2.06
C LYS A 113 8.23 -11.44 -2.44
N LEU A 114 7.30 -11.82 -1.56
CA LEU A 114 5.86 -11.56 -1.74
C LEU A 114 5.54 -10.08 -1.98
N PHE A 115 6.07 -9.20 -1.15
CA PHE A 115 5.80 -7.75 -1.26
C PHE A 115 6.49 -7.15 -2.47
N CYS A 116 7.66 -7.67 -2.84
CA CYS A 116 8.37 -7.21 -4.02
C CYS A 116 7.60 -7.57 -5.28
N ASP A 117 7.11 -8.81 -5.36
CA ASP A 117 6.25 -9.27 -6.44
C ASP A 117 4.94 -8.46 -6.48
N ALA A 118 4.36 -8.12 -5.32
CA ALA A 118 3.18 -7.26 -5.23
C ALA A 118 3.44 -5.83 -5.74
N ILE A 119 4.57 -5.21 -5.37
CA ILE A 119 4.98 -3.89 -5.85
C ILE A 119 5.18 -3.93 -7.37
N GLN A 120 5.87 -4.96 -7.88
CA GLN A 120 6.01 -5.17 -9.31
C GLN A 120 4.64 -5.27 -9.99
N LYS A 121 3.70 -6.01 -9.38
CA LYS A 121 2.37 -6.19 -9.94
C LYS A 121 1.61 -4.87 -10.03
N VAL A 122 1.70 -4.03 -8.99
CA VAL A 122 1.13 -2.67 -9.01
C VAL A 122 1.76 -1.84 -10.14
N GLN A 123 3.08 -1.90 -10.32
CA GLN A 123 3.77 -1.20 -11.42
C GLN A 123 3.33 -1.67 -12.82
N GLU A 124 2.90 -2.93 -12.97
CA GLU A 124 2.33 -3.44 -14.23
C GLU A 124 0.90 -2.95 -14.46
N LEU A 125 0.09 -2.88 -13.40
CA LEU A 125 -1.34 -2.54 -13.48
C LEU A 125 -1.62 -1.04 -13.68
N ILE A 126 -0.67 -0.16 -13.33
CA ILE A 126 -0.81 1.30 -13.44
C ILE A 126 -0.34 1.82 -14.83
N ARG A 127 0.19 0.95 -15.71
CA ARG A 127 0.67 1.31 -17.05
C ARG A 127 -0.45 1.64 -18.03
#